data_AF-A0A1Y2BGQ1-F1
#
_entry.id   AF-A0A1Y2BGQ1-F1
#
_cell.length_a   1.000
_cell.length_b   1.000
_cell.length_c   1.000
_cell.angle_alpha   90.00
_cell.angle_beta   90.00
_cell.angle_gamma   90.00
#
_symmetry.space_group_name_H-M   'P 1'
#
loop_
_entity.id
_entity.type
_entity.pdbx_description
1 polymer ?
#
loop_
_entity_poly.entity_id
_entity_poly.type
_entity_poly.pdbx_seq_one_letter_code
_entity_poly.pdbx_strand_id
1 'polypeptide(L)'
;MSDTILIHPPGSSHPSLADGPTGFDRKWLMGKWGVTWSTLPMWKDKKDVVITYDPVAAETRIDTTFDSTVEYRKTSAAANSKPSTVRGSETLSTGANGATFDWRGKSYLFFVTSHWEILGYGKDDSNGLDWAVTFFSKTLFTPAGIDIYIRASPSATVPASTEARIALRDKLVSLLKNNEDQGVVKLADGGFEVPGTV
;
A
#
# COMPACT_ATOMS: atom_id res chain seq x y z
N MET A 1 1.14 11.40 23.74
CA MET A 1 1.92 12.12 22.72
C MET A 1 1.41 11.59 21.39
N SER A 2 0.97 12.44 20.48
CA SER A 2 0.48 11.98 19.18
C SER A 2 1.68 11.52 18.36
N ASP A 3 1.73 10.26 17.96
CA ASP A 3 2.82 9.77 17.11
C ASP A 3 2.83 10.56 15.79
N THR A 4 3.99 11.12 15.48
CA THR A 4 4.20 11.89 14.26
C THR A 4 4.16 10.96 13.06
N ILE A 5 3.21 11.17 12.16
CA ILE A 5 3.14 10.46 10.87
C ILE A 5 4.25 10.99 9.97
N LEU A 6 5.11 10.09 9.48
CA LEU A 6 6.17 10.40 8.53
C LEU A 6 5.87 9.77 7.17
N ILE A 7 5.99 10.56 6.10
CA ILE A 7 5.91 10.10 4.72
C ILE A 7 7.15 10.64 4.00
N HIS A 8 8.01 9.72 3.58
CA HIS A 8 9.30 10.03 2.96
C HIS A 8 9.19 10.18 1.44
N PRO A 9 10.16 10.84 0.78
CA PRO A 9 10.29 10.79 -0.66
C PRO A 9 10.62 9.38 -1.17
N PRO A 10 10.30 9.08 -2.44
CA PRO A 10 10.81 7.92 -3.15
C PRO A 10 12.33 7.76 -3.04
N GLY A 11 12.81 6.53 -2.80
CA GLY A 11 14.23 6.23 -2.65
C GLY A 11 14.87 6.72 -1.34
N SER A 12 14.07 7.07 -0.33
CA SER A 12 14.56 7.55 0.96
C SER A 12 15.47 6.53 1.67
N SER A 13 16.54 7.06 2.27
CA SER A 13 17.47 6.31 3.11
C SER A 13 17.15 6.44 4.61
N HIS A 14 15.94 6.87 4.97
CA HIS A 14 15.57 7.07 6.37
C HIS A 14 15.64 5.74 7.16
N PRO A 15 16.15 5.73 8.41
CA PRO A 15 16.34 4.49 9.18
C PRO A 15 15.08 3.63 9.37
N SER A 16 13.89 4.23 9.41
CA SER A 16 12.63 3.47 9.49
C SER A 16 12.33 2.61 8.26
N LEU A 17 12.95 2.91 7.11
CA LEU A 17 12.80 2.15 5.87
C LEU A 17 14.00 1.23 5.61
N ALA A 18 15.02 1.25 6.47
CA ALA A 18 16.22 0.44 6.28
C ALA A 18 15.91 -1.06 6.31
N ASP A 19 16.83 -1.87 5.78
CA ASP A 19 16.78 -3.31 6.01
C ASP A 19 17.37 -3.66 7.40
N GLY A 20 16.98 -4.81 7.93
CA GLY A 20 17.43 -5.30 9.22
C GLY A 20 16.45 -5.06 10.38
N PRO A 21 16.84 -5.44 11.61
CA PRO A 21 15.91 -5.61 12.74
C PRO A 21 15.31 -4.32 13.30
N THR A 22 15.88 -3.16 12.96
CA THR A 22 15.41 -1.84 13.41
C THR A 22 14.76 -1.02 12.29
N GLY A 23 14.67 -1.59 11.09
CA GLY A 23 14.11 -0.93 9.92
C GLY A 23 12.67 -1.36 9.65
N PHE A 24 12.30 -1.50 8.38
CA PHE A 24 10.94 -1.86 8.00
C PHE A 24 10.62 -3.32 8.34
N ASP A 25 9.64 -3.53 9.24
CA ASP A 25 9.16 -4.86 9.57
C ASP A 25 8.23 -5.40 8.47
N ARG A 26 8.77 -6.26 7.61
CA ARG A 26 8.00 -6.90 6.53
C ARG A 26 6.93 -7.85 7.06
N LYS A 27 7.05 -8.40 8.27
CA LYS A 27 5.99 -9.23 8.86
C LYS A 27 4.76 -8.40 9.18
N TRP A 28 4.94 -7.15 9.61
CA TRP A 28 3.83 -6.21 9.84
C TRP A 28 3.02 -5.93 8.57
N LEU A 29 3.66 -5.92 7.39
CA LEU A 29 3.00 -5.68 6.10
C LEU A 29 2.05 -6.82 5.68
N MET A 30 2.24 -8.04 6.19
CA MET A 30 1.44 -9.19 5.76
C MET A 30 -0.05 -9.04 6.09
N GLY A 31 -0.89 -9.77 5.36
CA GLY A 31 -2.33 -9.76 5.50
C GLY A 31 -3.03 -8.82 4.52
N LYS A 32 -4.26 -8.45 4.86
CA LYS A 32 -5.18 -7.72 3.96
C LYS A 32 -5.14 -6.22 4.21
N TRP A 33 -5.09 -5.48 3.12
CA TRP A 33 -5.08 -4.02 3.07
C TRP A 33 -6.14 -3.51 2.12
N GLY A 34 -6.89 -2.49 2.53
CA GLY A 34 -7.78 -1.76 1.64
C GLY A 34 -7.10 -0.57 1.03
N VAL A 35 -7.17 -0.44 -0.29
CA VAL A 35 -6.76 0.79 -0.97
C VAL A 35 -7.89 1.80 -0.83
N THR A 36 -7.66 2.87 -0.07
CA THR A 36 -8.70 3.88 0.27
C THR A 36 -8.59 5.14 -0.57
N TRP A 37 -7.42 5.38 -1.15
CA TRP A 37 -7.14 6.52 -2.01
C TRP A 37 -5.97 6.17 -2.92
N SER A 38 -5.96 6.71 -4.14
CA SER A 38 -4.93 6.42 -5.14
C SER A 38 -4.75 7.55 -6.15
N THR A 39 -3.56 7.63 -6.75
CA THR A 39 -3.31 8.43 -7.96
C THR A 39 -3.25 7.58 -9.24
N LEU A 40 -3.28 6.24 -9.13
CA LEU A 40 -3.15 5.31 -10.25
C LEU A 40 -4.45 5.22 -11.06
N PRO A 41 -4.46 5.60 -12.36
CA PRO A 41 -5.68 5.66 -13.16
C PRO A 41 -6.45 4.34 -13.28
N MET A 42 -5.79 3.20 -13.10
CA MET A 42 -6.40 1.88 -13.19
C MET A 42 -7.49 1.62 -12.14
N TRP A 43 -7.50 2.39 -11.03
CA TRP A 43 -8.49 2.28 -9.97
C TRP A 43 -9.70 3.21 -10.13
N LYS A 44 -9.72 4.13 -11.11
CA LYS A 44 -10.79 5.14 -11.27
C LYS A 44 -12.19 4.56 -11.47
N ASP A 45 -12.28 3.42 -12.14
CA ASP A 45 -13.54 2.70 -12.41
C ASP A 45 -13.67 1.44 -11.53
N LYS A 46 -12.88 1.34 -10.45
CA LYS A 46 -12.86 0.18 -9.54
C LYS A 46 -13.33 0.54 -8.14
N LYS A 47 -13.75 -0.49 -7.40
CA LYS A 47 -14.14 -0.45 -6.00
C LYS A 47 -13.73 -1.73 -5.29
N ASP A 48 -13.79 -1.72 -3.96
CA ASP A 48 -13.44 -2.84 -3.09
C ASP A 48 -12.03 -3.37 -3.40
N VAL A 49 -11.08 -2.45 -3.62
CA VAL A 49 -9.70 -2.81 -3.96
C VAL A 49 -8.99 -3.26 -2.70
N VAL A 50 -8.67 -4.55 -2.64
CA VAL A 50 -7.98 -5.19 -1.52
C VAL A 50 -6.69 -5.82 -2.02
N ILE A 51 -5.61 -5.58 -1.30
CA ILE A 51 -4.32 -6.22 -1.54
C ILE A 51 -4.04 -7.13 -0.36
N THR A 52 -3.77 -8.40 -0.63
CA THR A 52 -3.35 -9.39 0.37
C THR A 52 -1.89 -9.74 0.13
N TYR A 53 -1.06 -9.59 1.15
CA TYR A 53 0.33 -10.03 1.15
C TYR A 53 0.46 -11.30 2.00
N ASP A 54 0.93 -12.39 1.38
CA ASP A 54 1.03 -13.70 2.01
C ASP A 54 2.50 -14.14 2.09
N PRO A 55 2.98 -14.64 3.23
CA PRO A 55 4.30 -15.26 3.31
C PRO A 55 4.42 -16.39 2.28
N VAL A 56 5.61 -16.56 1.67
CA VAL A 56 5.89 -17.78 0.90
C VAL A 56 5.77 -18.99 1.84
N ALA A 57 5.26 -20.12 1.33
CA ALA A 57 4.86 -21.33 2.08
C ALA A 57 5.85 -21.89 3.14
N ALA A 58 7.10 -21.41 3.18
CA ALA A 58 8.08 -21.79 4.19
C ALA A 58 8.31 -20.74 5.29
N GLU A 59 7.71 -19.54 5.25
CA GLU A 59 7.97 -18.32 6.08
C GLU A 59 9.44 -17.86 6.17
N THR A 60 10.40 -18.71 5.80
CA THR A 60 11.84 -18.51 5.87
C THR A 60 12.37 -17.42 4.94
N ARG A 61 11.53 -16.90 4.05
CA ARG A 61 11.91 -15.90 3.05
C ARG A 61 11.07 -14.64 3.07
N ILE A 62 10.21 -14.44 4.07
CA ILE A 62 9.41 -13.21 4.16
C ILE A 62 10.28 -11.94 4.14
N ASP A 63 11.52 -12.06 4.59
CA ASP A 63 12.49 -10.97 4.57
C ASP A 63 12.96 -10.56 3.17
N THR A 64 12.74 -11.39 2.16
CA THR A 64 13.22 -11.16 0.79
C THR A 64 12.14 -11.35 -0.28
N THR A 65 11.12 -12.18 -0.02
CA THR A 65 10.07 -12.52 -0.99
C THR A 65 8.76 -12.87 -0.31
N PHE A 66 7.64 -12.45 -0.91
CA PHE A 66 6.29 -12.80 -0.48
C PHE A 66 5.33 -12.77 -1.68
N ASP A 67 4.15 -13.36 -1.54
CA ASP A 67 3.14 -13.39 -2.58
C ASP A 67 2.14 -12.25 -2.39
N SER A 68 1.59 -11.75 -3.50
CA SER A 68 0.51 -10.76 -3.47
C SER A 68 -0.71 -11.19 -4.28
N THR A 69 -1.90 -10.92 -3.73
CA THR A 69 -3.19 -11.07 -4.41
C THR A 69 -3.97 -9.77 -4.32
N VAL A 70 -4.22 -9.14 -5.47
CA VAL A 70 -5.07 -7.95 -5.59
C VAL A 70 -6.45 -8.38 -6.05
N GLU A 71 -7.47 -8.00 -5.29
CA GLU A 71 -8.88 -8.22 -5.59
C GLU A 71 -9.59 -6.88 -5.79
N TYR A 72 -10.46 -6.78 -6.80
CA TYR A 72 -11.24 -5.57 -7.05
C TYR A 72 -12.51 -5.86 -7.83
N ARG A 73 -13.46 -4.94 -7.81
CA ARG A 73 -14.66 -4.94 -8.67
C ARG A 73 -14.71 -3.69 -9.52
N LYS A 74 -15.41 -3.73 -10.65
CA LYS A 74 -15.81 -2.51 -11.34
C LYS A 74 -16.83 -1.76 -10.48
N THR A 75 -16.83 -0.42 -10.52
CA THR A 75 -17.83 0.40 -9.82
C THR A 75 -19.26 0.02 -10.21
N SER A 76 -19.48 -0.31 -11.48
CA SER A 76 -20.76 -0.76 -12.03
C SER A 76 -21.16 -2.19 -11.67
N ALA A 77 -20.29 -2.97 -11.04
CA ALA A 77 -20.59 -4.36 -10.66
C ALA A 77 -21.55 -4.42 -9.47
N ALA A 78 -22.46 -5.39 -9.47
CA ALA A 78 -23.34 -5.67 -8.34
C ALA A 78 -22.54 -5.96 -7.06
N ALA A 79 -23.08 -5.60 -5.89
CA ALA A 79 -22.37 -5.71 -4.61
C ALA A 79 -21.90 -7.15 -4.29
N ASN A 80 -22.62 -8.16 -4.75
CA ASN A 80 -22.33 -9.58 -4.54
C ASN A 80 -21.52 -10.23 -5.67
N SER A 81 -21.06 -9.47 -6.67
CA SER A 81 -20.31 -10.06 -7.79
C SER A 81 -18.96 -10.61 -7.32
N LYS A 82 -18.48 -11.68 -7.96
CA LYS A 82 -17.12 -12.18 -7.74
C LYS A 82 -16.09 -11.10 -8.13
N PRO A 83 -15.08 -10.81 -7.30
CA PRO A 83 -14.04 -9.86 -7.65
C PRO A 83 -13.15 -10.40 -8.79
N SER A 84 -12.57 -9.48 -9.55
CA SER A 84 -11.41 -9.76 -10.40
C SER A 84 -10.19 -9.97 -9.52
N THR A 85 -9.23 -10.78 -9.97
CA THR A 85 -8.04 -11.13 -9.18
C THR A 85 -6.78 -11.01 -10.03
N VAL A 86 -5.76 -10.34 -9.48
CA VAL A 86 -4.40 -10.28 -10.01
C VAL A 86 -3.47 -10.87 -8.97
N ARG A 87 -2.57 -11.77 -9.38
CA ARG A 87 -1.60 -12.41 -8.47
C ARG A 87 -0.19 -12.12 -8.92
N GLY A 88 0.71 -12.00 -7.97
CA GLY A 88 2.13 -11.84 -8.23
C GLY A 88 3.00 -12.31 -7.07
N SER A 89 4.28 -12.05 -7.22
CA SER A 89 5.31 -12.22 -6.19
C SER A 89 6.10 -10.94 -6.05
N GLU A 90 6.36 -10.55 -4.82
CA GLU A 90 7.19 -9.42 -4.43
C GLU A 90 8.59 -9.93 -4.11
N THR A 91 9.62 -9.21 -4.53
CA THR A 91 11.02 -9.48 -4.18
C THR A 91 11.68 -8.20 -3.71
N LEU A 92 12.41 -8.24 -2.59
CA LEU A 92 13.18 -7.09 -2.09
C LEU A 92 14.15 -6.62 -3.17
N SER A 93 14.11 -5.33 -3.50
CA SER A 93 14.95 -4.75 -4.55
C SER A 93 16.41 -4.71 -4.10
N THR A 94 17.29 -5.30 -4.92
CA THR A 94 18.72 -5.39 -4.59
C THR A 94 19.35 -3.99 -4.56
N GLY A 95 20.02 -3.66 -3.46
CA GLY A 95 20.71 -2.37 -3.30
C GLY A 95 19.80 -1.19 -2.95
N ALA A 96 18.50 -1.44 -2.73
CA ALA A 96 17.56 -0.45 -2.20
C ALA A 96 17.46 -0.56 -0.65
N ASN A 97 16.48 0.15 -0.06
CA ASN A 97 16.17 0.05 1.36
C ASN A 97 15.32 -1.22 1.66
N GLY A 98 15.02 -1.47 2.94
CA GLY A 98 14.28 -2.66 3.40
C GLY A 98 12.79 -2.68 3.05
N ALA A 99 12.28 -1.60 2.44
CA ALA A 99 10.88 -1.35 2.14
C ALA A 99 10.62 -1.08 0.65
N THR A 100 11.54 -1.51 -0.22
CA THR A 100 11.46 -1.36 -1.68
C THR A 100 11.43 -2.73 -2.35
N PHE A 101 10.51 -2.94 -3.28
CA PHE A 101 10.22 -4.25 -3.86
C PHE A 101 10.00 -4.17 -5.37
N ASP A 102 10.38 -5.27 -6.03
CA ASP A 102 10.02 -5.56 -7.40
C ASP A 102 8.90 -6.60 -7.42
N TRP A 103 7.76 -6.19 -7.95
CA TRP A 103 6.63 -7.05 -8.22
C TRP A 103 6.76 -7.74 -9.57
N ARG A 104 6.37 -9.00 -9.63
CA ARG A 104 6.18 -9.74 -10.88
C ARG A 104 4.84 -10.46 -10.90
N GLY A 105 4.08 -10.26 -11.98
CA GLY A 105 2.81 -10.97 -12.17
C GLY A 105 2.99 -12.48 -12.27
N LYS A 106 1.95 -13.23 -11.92
CA LYS A 106 1.88 -14.69 -12.09
C LYS A 106 1.02 -15.08 -13.28
N SER A 107 1.15 -16.33 -13.71
CA SER A 107 0.37 -16.91 -14.82
C SER A 107 0.50 -16.09 -16.11
N TYR A 108 -0.61 -15.59 -16.67
CA TYR A 108 -0.59 -14.82 -17.92
C TYR A 108 0.02 -13.42 -17.77
N LEU A 109 0.29 -12.94 -16.55
CA LEU A 109 0.92 -11.64 -16.27
C LEU A 109 2.42 -11.75 -15.97
N PHE A 110 3.06 -12.90 -16.26
CA PHE A 110 4.47 -13.15 -15.91
C PHE A 110 5.50 -12.18 -16.53
N PHE A 111 5.10 -11.42 -17.55
CA PHE A 111 5.91 -10.40 -18.21
C PHE A 111 5.68 -9.00 -17.67
N VAL A 112 4.68 -8.81 -16.80
CA VAL A 112 4.40 -7.52 -16.17
C VAL A 112 5.20 -7.45 -14.87
N THR A 113 5.97 -6.38 -14.73
CA THR A 113 6.73 -6.06 -13.53
C THR A 113 6.39 -4.65 -13.06
N SER A 114 6.57 -4.40 -11.77
CA SER A 114 6.45 -3.06 -11.19
C SER A 114 7.50 -2.89 -10.10
N HIS A 115 8.11 -1.71 -10.02
CA HIS A 115 8.97 -1.33 -8.91
C HIS A 115 8.17 -0.44 -7.96
N TRP A 116 8.15 -0.75 -6.66
CA TRP A 116 7.36 -0.03 -5.69
C TRP A 116 7.99 -0.02 -4.31
N GLU A 117 7.59 0.92 -3.47
CA GLU A 117 8.17 1.14 -2.15
C GLU A 117 7.15 1.65 -1.13
N ILE A 118 7.45 1.47 0.15
CA ILE A 118 6.71 2.10 1.26
C ILE A 118 7.32 3.48 1.53
N LEU A 119 6.53 4.53 1.37
CA LEU A 119 6.93 5.90 1.72
C LEU A 119 6.72 6.19 3.21
N GLY A 120 5.73 5.57 3.83
CA GLY A 120 5.39 5.76 5.23
C GLY A 120 4.44 4.69 5.70
N TYR A 121 4.50 4.35 6.99
CA TYR A 121 3.65 3.34 7.58
C TYR A 121 3.50 3.55 9.09
N GLY A 122 2.46 2.98 9.68
CA GLY A 122 2.28 3.04 11.12
C GLY A 122 0.94 2.54 11.60
N LYS A 123 0.70 2.79 12.89
CA LYS A 123 -0.55 2.47 13.59
C LYS A 123 -1.24 3.74 14.05
N ASP A 124 -2.56 3.69 14.10
CA ASP A 124 -3.40 4.58 14.86
C ASP A 124 -4.12 3.72 15.90
N ASP A 125 -3.40 3.40 16.98
CA ASP A 125 -3.87 2.51 18.05
C ASP A 125 -5.13 3.07 18.72
N SER A 126 -5.31 4.39 18.73
CA SER A 126 -6.47 5.06 19.33
C SER A 126 -7.77 4.73 18.59
N ASN A 127 -7.67 4.46 17.28
CA ASN A 127 -8.79 4.10 16.41
C ASN A 127 -8.72 2.66 15.91
N GLY A 128 -7.75 1.87 16.38
CA GLY A 128 -7.56 0.48 15.98
C GLY A 128 -7.28 0.30 14.49
N LEU A 129 -6.50 1.21 13.89
CA LEU A 129 -6.15 1.19 12.47
C LEU A 129 -4.66 0.99 12.25
N ASP A 130 -4.30 0.29 11.18
CA ASP A 130 -2.95 0.36 10.60
C ASP A 130 -3.04 1.07 9.24
N TRP A 131 -1.96 1.76 8.84
CA TRP A 131 -1.89 2.45 7.57
C TRP A 131 -0.52 2.30 6.91
N ALA A 132 -0.50 2.34 5.58
CA ALA A 132 0.70 2.45 4.77
C ALA A 132 0.46 3.37 3.58
N VAL A 133 1.53 4.02 3.12
CA VAL A 133 1.56 4.82 1.89
C VAL A 133 2.59 4.19 0.97
N THR A 134 2.18 3.78 -0.22
CA THR A 134 3.06 3.16 -1.21
C THR A 134 3.27 4.08 -2.40
N PHE A 135 4.46 3.99 -3.00
CA PHE A 135 4.76 4.60 -4.29
C PHE A 135 5.08 3.51 -5.31
N PHE A 136 4.60 3.71 -6.53
CA PHE A 136 4.84 2.84 -7.68
C PHE A 136 5.56 3.64 -8.76
N SER A 137 6.68 3.10 -9.24
CA SER A 137 7.40 3.67 -10.37
C SER A 137 6.62 3.51 -11.68
N LYS A 138 6.89 4.41 -12.63
CA LYS A 138 6.32 4.33 -13.98
C LYS A 138 6.73 3.01 -14.65
N THR A 139 5.77 2.33 -15.24
CA THR A 139 5.98 1.16 -16.11
C THR A 139 5.65 1.49 -17.56
N LEU A 140 5.75 0.51 -18.46
CA LEU A 140 5.24 0.65 -19.83
C LEU A 140 3.71 0.76 -19.90
N PHE A 141 3.00 0.30 -18.86
CA PHE A 141 1.55 0.19 -18.83
C PHE A 141 0.87 1.19 -17.89
N THR A 142 1.61 1.72 -16.91
CA THR A 142 1.09 2.60 -15.86
C THR A 142 2.01 3.78 -15.61
N PRO A 143 1.47 4.99 -15.38
CA PRO A 143 2.26 6.10 -14.86
C PRO A 143 2.72 5.79 -13.42
N ALA A 144 3.69 6.55 -12.91
CA ALA A 144 4.02 6.51 -11.49
C ALA A 144 2.80 6.94 -10.67
N GLY A 145 2.67 6.41 -9.45
CA GLY A 145 1.54 6.76 -8.59
C GLY A 145 1.70 6.34 -7.15
N ILE A 146 0.74 6.76 -6.34
CA ILE A 146 0.73 6.56 -4.89
C ILE A 146 -0.61 5.93 -4.51
N ASP A 147 -0.57 4.94 -3.62
CA ASP A 147 -1.76 4.40 -2.96
C ASP A 147 -1.67 4.64 -1.44
N ILE A 148 -2.84 4.83 -0.81
CA ILE A 148 -2.99 4.82 0.65
C ILE A 148 -3.74 3.56 1.06
N TYR A 149 -3.07 2.74 1.87
CA TYR A 149 -3.61 1.53 2.44
C TYR A 149 -4.08 1.77 3.87
N ILE A 150 -5.26 1.27 4.20
CA ILE A 150 -5.78 1.26 5.57
C ILE A 150 -6.41 -0.11 5.84
N ARG A 151 -6.21 -0.61 7.07
CA ARG A 151 -6.90 -1.80 7.59
C ARG A 151 -7.27 -1.61 9.05
N ALA A 152 -8.22 -2.40 9.54
CA ALA A 152 -8.33 -2.62 10.98
C ALA A 152 -7.05 -3.28 11.47
N SER A 153 -6.46 -2.75 12.54
CA SER A 153 -5.24 -3.32 13.10
C SER A 153 -5.53 -4.72 13.62
N PRO A 154 -4.79 -5.76 13.20
CA PRO A 154 -5.03 -7.14 13.66
C PRO A 154 -4.92 -7.31 15.17
N SER A 155 -4.19 -6.40 15.84
CA SER A 155 -3.97 -6.40 17.29
C SER A 155 -4.86 -5.39 18.05
N ALA A 156 -5.77 -4.68 17.37
CA ALA A 156 -6.57 -3.66 18.02
C ALA A 156 -7.59 -4.24 18.99
N THR A 157 -7.73 -3.58 20.14
CA THR A 157 -8.81 -3.80 21.10
C THR A 157 -9.98 -2.83 20.90
N VAL A 158 -9.75 -1.75 20.15
CA VAL A 158 -10.75 -0.75 19.77
C VAL A 158 -11.25 -1.06 18.35
N PRO A 159 -12.56 -1.15 18.11
CA PRO A 159 -13.11 -1.35 16.76
C PRO A 159 -12.86 -0.11 15.89
N ALA A 160 -12.31 -0.33 14.69
CA ALA A 160 -12.16 0.71 13.69
C ALA A 160 -13.51 1.17 13.14
N SER A 161 -13.81 2.47 13.22
CA SER A 161 -15.00 3.08 12.62
C SER A 161 -14.74 3.61 11.20
N THR A 162 -15.80 3.81 10.44
CA THR A 162 -15.73 4.44 9.11
C THR A 162 -15.23 5.87 9.20
N GLU A 163 -15.68 6.62 10.22
CA GLU A 163 -15.29 8.01 10.43
C GLU A 163 -13.78 8.13 10.74
N ALA A 164 -13.24 7.22 11.55
CA ALA A 164 -11.82 7.21 11.86
C ALA A 164 -10.96 6.89 10.63
N ARG A 165 -11.43 5.98 9.77
CA ARG A 165 -10.75 5.64 8.49
C ARG A 165 -10.72 6.84 7.56
N ILE A 166 -11.83 7.54 7.42
CA ILE A 166 -11.94 8.76 6.60
C ILE A 166 -10.99 9.83 7.15
N ALA A 167 -11.01 10.08 8.47
CA ALA A 167 -10.14 11.07 9.09
C ALA A 167 -8.65 10.74 8.91
N LEU A 168 -8.25 9.47 9.07
CA LEU A 168 -6.88 9.03 8.87
C LEU A 168 -6.44 9.18 7.40
N ARG A 169 -7.28 8.75 6.46
CA ARG A 169 -7.04 8.93 5.02
C ARG A 169 -6.87 10.41 4.67
N ASP A 170 -7.76 11.28 5.12
CA ASP A 170 -7.71 12.70 4.80
C ASP A 170 -6.46 13.38 5.38
N LYS A 171 -6.04 12.96 6.59
CA LYS A 171 -4.76 13.37 7.19
C LYS A 171 -3.57 12.93 6.34
N LEU A 172 -3.55 11.67 5.87
CA LEU A 172 -2.48 11.14 5.02
C LEU A 172 -2.43 11.85 3.66
N VAL A 173 -3.58 12.12 3.04
CA VAL A 173 -3.67 12.90 1.79
C VAL A 173 -3.15 14.32 2.00
N SER A 174 -3.48 14.96 3.13
CA SER A 174 -2.97 16.28 3.48
C SER A 174 -1.44 16.28 3.62
N LEU A 175 -0.86 15.26 4.26
CA LEU A 175 0.59 15.12 4.38
C LEU A 175 1.28 14.88 3.02
N LEU A 176 0.66 14.10 2.13
CA LEU A 176 1.16 13.92 0.77
C LEU A 176 1.17 15.24 -0.04
N LYS A 177 0.13 16.05 0.08
CA LYS A 177 0.02 17.35 -0.60
C LYS A 177 0.94 18.42 -0.03
N ASN A 178 1.48 18.22 1.18
CA ASN A 178 2.43 19.12 1.84
C ASN A 178 3.79 18.45 2.04
N ASN A 179 4.11 17.42 1.25
CA ASN A 179 5.38 16.71 1.34
C ASN A 179 6.55 17.62 0.89
N GLU A 180 7.74 17.37 1.41
CA GLU A 180 8.95 18.08 1.00
C GLU A 180 9.31 17.81 -0.48
N ASP A 181 8.96 16.63 -0.98
CA ASP A 181 9.19 16.22 -2.36
C ASP A 181 8.08 16.72 -3.30
N GLN A 182 8.47 17.58 -4.24
CA GLN A 182 7.54 18.18 -5.20
C GLN A 182 6.95 17.16 -6.20
N GLY A 183 7.64 16.04 -6.44
CA GLY A 183 7.13 14.93 -7.25
C GLY A 183 5.98 14.20 -6.55
N VAL A 184 6.12 13.95 -5.24
CA VAL A 184 5.06 13.40 -4.39
C VAL A 184 3.85 14.33 -4.37
N VAL A 185 4.08 15.63 -4.11
CA VAL A 185 3.00 16.65 -4.11
C VAL A 185 2.25 16.66 -5.45
N LYS A 186 2.98 16.69 -6.57
CA LYS A 186 2.39 16.70 -7.91
C LYS A 186 1.55 15.46 -8.21
N LEU A 187 1.98 14.28 -7.75
CA LEU A 187 1.17 13.06 -7.88
C LEU A 187 -0.10 13.18 -7.02
N ALA A 188 0.04 13.68 -5.79
CA ALA A 188 -1.05 13.77 -4.83
C ALA A 188 -2.19 14.70 -5.26
N ASP A 189 -1.89 15.73 -6.05
CA ASP A 189 -2.90 16.62 -6.62
C ASP A 189 -3.88 15.90 -7.58
N GLY A 190 -3.43 14.81 -8.22
CA GLY A 190 -4.23 14.02 -9.15
C GLY A 190 -4.98 12.84 -8.53
N GLY A 191 -4.88 12.64 -7.22
CA GLY A 191 -5.45 11.46 -6.57
C GLY A 191 -6.94 11.55 -6.26
N PHE A 192 -7.53 10.39 -6.01
CA PHE A 192 -8.96 10.20 -5.83
C PHE A 192 -9.23 9.09 -4.80
N GLU A 193 -10.39 9.16 -4.15
CA GLU A 193 -10.84 8.11 -3.25
C GLU A 193 -11.16 6.83 -4.03
N VAL A 194 -10.75 5.69 -3.49
CA VAL A 194 -11.12 4.38 -4.01
C VAL A 194 -12.28 3.85 -3.18
N PRO A 195 -13.50 3.71 -3.74
CA PRO A 195 -14.66 3.28 -2.97
C PRO A 195 -14.49 1.84 -2.47
N GLY A 196 -14.91 1.56 -1.25
CA GLY A 196 -14.97 0.20 -0.75
C GLY A 196 -15.07 0.13 0.77
N THR A 197 -15.39 -1.06 1.26
CA THR A 197 -15.47 -1.35 2.70
C THR A 197 -14.26 -2.15 3.12
N VAL A 198 -13.22 -1.47 3.62
CA VAL A 198 -12.14 -2.13 4.36
C VAL A 198 -11.90 -1.40 5.65
#